data_AF-A0A398DHS0-F1
#
_entry.id   AF-A0A398DHS0-F1
#
_cell.length_a   1.000
_cell.length_b   1.000
_cell.length_c   1.000
_cell.angle_alpha   90.00
_cell.angle_beta   90.00
_cell.angle_gamma   90.00
#
_symmetry.space_group_name_H-M   'P 1'
#
loop_
_entity.id
_entity.type
_entity.pdbx_description
1 polymer ?
#
loop_
_entity_poly.entity_id
_entity_poly.type
_entity_poly.pdbx_seq_one_letter_code
_entity_poly.pdbx_strand_id
1 'polypeptide(L)'
;MDSSAKRSAASDDLGELFEQRVGAPWDWSVEEVHHTSLIVTYADVVTDEPRVAKITPADVIDYYWNYGGSHGFEASVRYLGPKILGDWRPIDNLAHMCLAWFTAACRAELIEAAAKHSMTLIS
;
A
#
# COMPACT_ATOMS: atom_id res chain seq x y z
N MET A 1 -26.81 -34.00 -1.29
CA MET A 1 -26.58 -32.55 -1.33
C MET A 1 -25.13 -32.35 -0.99
N ASP A 2 -24.28 -32.16 -1.99
CA ASP A 2 -22.84 -32.02 -1.78
C ASP A 2 -22.33 -30.91 -2.69
N SER A 3 -22.24 -29.70 -2.13
CA SER A 3 -21.72 -28.49 -2.77
C SER A 3 -21.24 -27.53 -1.69
N SER A 4 -20.23 -27.93 -0.91
CA SER A 4 -19.55 -27.00 0.00
C SER A 4 -18.03 -26.97 -0.13
N ALA A 5 -17.46 -27.67 -1.11
CA ALA A 5 -16.03 -27.61 -1.42
C ALA A 5 -15.80 -26.71 -2.64
N LYS A 6 -15.78 -25.37 -2.45
CA LYS A 6 -15.21 -24.41 -3.43
C LYS A 6 -15.09 -22.95 -2.94
N ARG A 7 -14.97 -22.71 -1.63
CA ARG A 7 -14.70 -21.36 -1.08
C ARG A 7 -13.70 -21.44 0.07
N SER A 8 -12.41 -21.60 -0.22
CA SER A 8 -11.31 -21.09 0.60
C SER A 8 -10.02 -21.54 -0.06
N ALA A 9 -9.43 -20.65 -0.86
CA ALA A 9 -8.08 -20.84 -1.38
C ALA A 9 -7.46 -19.47 -1.69
N ALA A 10 -8.30 -18.47 -2.03
CA ALA A 10 -7.84 -17.09 -2.22
C ALA A 10 -7.86 -16.22 -0.95
N SER A 11 -8.54 -16.64 0.13
CA SER A 11 -8.59 -15.89 1.40
C SER A 11 -7.42 -16.18 2.32
N ASP A 12 -6.84 -17.39 2.22
CA ASP A 12 -5.81 -17.85 3.15
C ASP A 12 -4.43 -17.25 2.78
N ASP A 13 -4.21 -16.94 1.49
CA ASP A 13 -2.98 -16.30 0.98
C ASP A 13 -2.83 -14.83 1.40
N LEU A 14 -3.95 -14.13 1.66
CA LEU A 14 -3.91 -12.75 2.14
C LEU A 14 -3.65 -12.67 3.64
N GLY A 15 -4.07 -13.67 4.42
CA GLY A 15 -3.87 -13.70 5.87
C GLY A 15 -2.40 -13.78 6.28
N GLU A 16 -1.59 -14.56 5.56
CA GLU A 16 -0.16 -14.72 5.85
C GLU A 16 0.68 -13.46 5.53
N LEU A 17 0.19 -12.56 4.66
CA LEU A 17 0.86 -11.29 4.35
C LEU A 17 0.81 -10.27 5.51
N PHE A 18 -0.05 -10.46 6.51
CA PHE A 18 -0.33 -9.46 7.54
C PHE A 18 0.37 -9.71 8.89
N GLU A 19 1.09 -10.81 9.06
CA GLU A 19 1.73 -11.18 10.35
C GLU A 19 3.26 -10.96 10.37
N GLN A 20 3.75 -9.77 9.96
CA GLN A 20 5.15 -9.39 10.22
C GLN A 20 5.23 -8.35 11.33
N ARG A 21 6.11 -8.58 12.33
CA ARG A 21 6.42 -7.59 13.37
C ARG A 21 7.56 -6.70 12.88
N VAL A 22 7.40 -5.39 13.05
CA VAL A 22 8.37 -4.37 12.64
C VAL A 22 9.66 -4.46 13.47
N GLY A 23 10.79 -4.74 12.82
CA GLY A 23 12.12 -4.78 13.44
C GLY A 23 13.22 -4.08 12.63
N ALA A 24 12.99 -3.81 11.35
CA ALA A 24 13.90 -3.10 10.46
C ALA A 24 13.19 -1.98 9.68
N PRO A 25 13.90 -0.98 9.13
CA PRO A 25 13.32 0.15 8.38
C PRO A 25 12.56 -0.24 7.10
N TRP A 26 12.64 -1.51 6.70
CA TRP A 26 11.89 -2.10 5.59
C TRP A 26 10.67 -2.91 6.03
N ASP A 27 10.47 -3.11 7.33
CA ASP A 27 9.34 -3.85 7.86
C ASP A 27 8.16 -2.89 8.07
N TRP A 28 7.08 -3.15 7.34
CA TRP A 28 5.78 -2.58 7.61
C TRP A 28 4.77 -3.71 7.81
N SER A 29 3.74 -3.44 8.60
CA SER A 29 2.65 -4.38 8.88
C SER A 29 1.31 -3.68 8.71
N VAL A 30 0.31 -4.39 8.24
CA VAL A 30 -1.06 -3.86 8.20
C VAL A 30 -1.73 -4.19 9.52
N GLU A 31 -2.15 -3.15 10.24
CA GLU A 31 -2.83 -3.27 11.53
C GLU A 31 -4.35 -3.35 11.34
N GLU A 32 -4.89 -2.52 10.44
CA GLU A 32 -6.33 -2.46 10.18
C GLU A 32 -6.61 -2.24 8.69
N VAL A 33 -7.69 -2.87 8.22
CA VAL A 33 -8.18 -2.76 6.86
C VAL A 33 -9.59 -2.18 6.88
N HIS A 34 -9.76 -1.02 6.27
CA HIS A 34 -11.05 -0.36 6.07
C HIS A 34 -11.30 -0.17 4.58
N HIS A 35 -12.56 -0.15 4.13
CA HIS A 35 -12.92 -0.07 2.70
C HIS A 35 -12.11 0.96 1.89
N THR A 36 -11.87 2.16 2.43
CA THR A 36 -11.11 3.23 1.77
C THR A 36 -9.79 3.59 2.45
N SER A 37 -9.27 2.73 3.32
CA SER A 37 -7.96 2.96 3.93
C SER A 37 -7.31 1.76 4.57
N LEU A 38 -5.99 1.75 4.58
CA LEU A 38 -5.17 0.80 5.34
C LEU A 38 -4.47 1.55 6.47
N ILE A 39 -4.49 0.99 7.68
CA ILE A 39 -3.66 1.45 8.80
C ILE A 39 -2.45 0.54 8.85
N VAL A 40 -1.26 1.12 8.75
CA VAL A 40 0.00 0.39 8.74
C VAL A 40 0.93 0.87 9.83
N THR A 41 1.66 -0.06 10.44
CA THR A 41 2.86 0.26 11.21
C THR A 41 4.05 0.24 10.27
N TYR A 42 4.97 1.19 10.39
CA TYR A 42 6.21 1.28 9.61
C TYR A 42 7.33 1.85 10.48
N ALA A 43 8.59 1.54 10.16
CA ALA A 43 9.73 2.21 10.76
C ALA A 43 10.16 3.40 9.90
N ASP A 44 10.24 4.59 10.51
CA ASP A 44 10.65 5.83 9.84
C ASP A 44 12.16 5.79 9.54
N VAL A 45 12.57 6.02 8.29
CA VAL A 45 14.00 5.92 7.91
C VAL A 45 14.90 6.93 8.63
N VAL A 46 14.33 8.02 9.17
CA VAL A 46 15.07 9.06 9.88
C VAL A 46 15.22 8.71 11.36
N THR A 47 14.15 8.25 12.00
CA THR A 47 14.14 8.02 13.46
C THR A 47 14.32 6.56 13.86
N ASP A 48 14.14 5.62 12.93
CA ASP A 48 14.11 4.17 13.16
C ASP A 48 13.07 3.73 14.21
N GLU A 49 12.08 4.60 14.47
CA GLU A 49 11.02 4.34 15.44
C GLU A 49 9.78 3.80 14.70
N PRO A 50 9.13 2.74 15.23
CA PRO A 50 7.84 2.29 14.74
C PRO A 50 6.78 3.38 14.86
N ARG A 51 6.09 3.67 13.77
CA ARG A 51 5.02 4.66 13.66
C ARG A 51 3.82 4.08 12.95
N VAL A 52 2.66 4.65 13.20
CA VAL A 52 1.40 4.25 12.56
C VAL A 52 0.97 5.32 11.57
N ALA A 53 0.60 4.91 10.36
CA ALA A 53 0.08 5.77 9.32
C ALA A 53 -1.17 5.20 8.66
N LYS A 54 -2.03 6.09 8.19
CA LYS A 54 -3.18 5.77 7.36
C LYS A 54 -2.82 6.02 5.90
N ILE A 55 -3.06 5.03 5.05
CA ILE A 55 -2.92 5.12 3.60
C ILE A 55 -4.32 5.12 2.99
N THR A 56 -4.57 6.01 2.05
CA THR A 56 -5.83 6.15 1.31
C THR A 56 -5.60 5.96 -0.21
N PRO A 57 -6.66 5.78 -1.02
CA PRO A 57 -6.53 5.75 -2.48
C PRO A 57 -5.82 6.99 -3.04
N ALA A 58 -6.06 8.17 -2.44
CA ALA A 58 -5.41 9.41 -2.85
C ALA A 58 -3.89 9.35 -2.65
N ASP A 59 -3.44 8.85 -1.49
CA ASP A 59 -2.01 8.72 -1.18
C ASP A 59 -1.29 7.80 -2.18
N VAL A 60 -1.97 6.73 -2.62
CA VAL A 60 -1.42 5.79 -3.61
C VAL A 60 -1.35 6.41 -5.00
N ILE A 61 -2.39 7.14 -5.42
CA ILE A 61 -2.33 7.84 -6.70
C ILE A 61 -1.26 8.93 -6.68
N ASP A 62 -1.20 9.73 -5.61
CA ASP A 62 -0.17 10.77 -5.43
C ASP A 62 1.23 10.15 -5.51
N TYR A 63 1.41 8.97 -4.92
CA TYR A 63 2.65 8.22 -5.00
C TYR A 63 3.03 7.90 -6.47
N TYR A 64 2.16 7.27 -7.24
CA TYR A 64 2.45 6.91 -8.63
C TYR A 64 2.57 8.13 -9.55
N TRP A 65 1.87 9.22 -9.24
CA TRP A 65 2.04 10.48 -9.95
C TRP A 65 3.44 11.06 -9.77
N ASN A 66 3.95 11.07 -8.53
CA ASN A 66 5.25 11.67 -8.21
C ASN A 66 6.44 10.76 -8.57
N TYR A 67 6.29 9.44 -8.40
CA TYR A 67 7.40 8.49 -8.49
C TYR A 67 7.25 7.44 -9.61
N GLY A 68 6.10 7.37 -10.29
CA GLY A 68 5.86 6.42 -11.37
C GLY A 68 6.90 6.53 -12.47
N GLY A 69 7.65 5.44 -12.70
CA GLY A 69 8.72 5.41 -13.71
C GLY A 69 10.07 6.00 -13.27
N SER A 70 10.16 6.57 -12.06
CA SER A 70 11.44 7.02 -11.49
C SER A 70 12.24 5.82 -10.99
N HIS A 71 13.45 5.61 -11.52
CA HIS A 71 14.36 4.54 -11.10
C HIS A 71 15.77 5.11 -10.97
N GLY A 72 16.51 4.76 -9.91
CA GLY A 72 17.91 5.15 -9.73
C GLY A 72 18.24 5.83 -8.39
N PHE A 73 19.47 6.34 -8.29
CA PHE A 73 20.04 6.92 -7.05
C PHE A 73 19.30 8.18 -6.57
N GLU A 74 18.70 8.95 -7.49
CA GLU A 74 17.94 10.18 -7.17
C GLU A 74 16.62 9.91 -6.42
N ALA A 75 16.18 8.65 -6.33
CA ALA A 75 14.96 8.25 -5.65
C ALA A 75 15.23 7.32 -4.47
N SER A 76 16.35 7.48 -3.75
CA SER A 76 16.75 6.58 -2.66
C SER A 76 15.72 6.50 -1.52
N VAL A 77 14.92 7.56 -1.34
CA VAL A 77 13.92 7.71 -0.29
C VAL A 77 12.63 8.24 -0.92
N ARG A 78 11.47 7.70 -0.51
CA ARG A 78 10.16 8.09 -1.03
C ARG A 78 9.16 8.38 0.08
N TYR A 79 8.08 9.05 -0.28
CA TYR A 79 6.93 9.25 0.58
C TYR A 79 5.74 8.44 0.08
N LEU A 80 5.08 7.69 0.96
CA LEU A 80 3.74 7.16 0.71
C LEU A 80 2.74 7.87 1.63
N GLY A 81 1.90 8.71 1.02
CA GLY A 81 1.10 9.66 1.78
C GLY A 81 1.95 10.65 2.57
N PRO A 82 1.34 11.42 3.48
CA PRO A 82 2.01 12.54 4.15
C PRO A 82 2.99 12.12 5.26
N LYS A 83 3.01 10.84 5.66
CA LYS A 83 3.69 10.40 6.88
C LYS A 83 4.75 9.33 6.67
N ILE A 84 4.60 8.44 5.69
CA ILE A 84 5.49 7.29 5.55
C ILE A 84 6.69 7.72 4.71
N LEU A 85 7.85 7.85 5.35
CA LEU A 85 9.13 8.16 4.72
C LEU A 85 10.09 6.98 4.90
N GLY A 86 10.63 6.46 3.79
CA GLY A 86 11.32 5.17 3.78
C GLY A 86 12.26 4.98 2.59
N ASP A 87 13.10 3.93 2.65
CA ASP A 87 13.79 3.42 1.45
C ASP A 87 12.74 3.17 0.36
N TRP A 88 13.12 3.48 -0.87
CA TRP A 88 12.19 3.38 -1.99
C TRP A 88 11.69 1.97 -2.23
N ARG A 89 12.50 0.91 -2.04
CA ARG A 89 12.09 -0.47 -2.33
C ARG A 89 10.93 -0.94 -1.45
N PRO A 90 11.00 -0.82 -0.11
CA PRO A 90 9.86 -1.14 0.76
C PRO A 90 8.61 -0.29 0.45
N ILE A 91 8.80 0.99 0.12
CA ILE A 91 7.70 1.89 -0.22
C ILE A 91 7.06 1.52 -1.56
N ASP A 92 7.83 1.19 -2.59
CA ASP A 92 7.32 0.70 -3.88
C ASP A 92 6.48 -0.57 -3.69
N ASN A 93 6.97 -1.50 -2.87
CA ASN A 93 6.26 -2.74 -2.56
C ASN A 93 4.94 -2.45 -1.83
N LEU A 94 4.98 -1.57 -0.82
CA LEU A 94 3.78 -1.15 -0.08
C LEU A 94 2.77 -0.46 -1.01
N ALA A 95 3.23 0.48 -1.85
CA ALA A 95 2.38 1.18 -2.80
C ALA A 95 1.76 0.24 -3.86
N HIS A 96 2.48 -0.79 -4.32
CA HIS A 96 1.93 -1.83 -5.20
C HIS A 96 0.87 -2.66 -4.50
N MET A 97 1.12 -3.10 -3.27
CA MET A 97 0.13 -3.85 -2.48
C MET A 97 -1.12 -2.99 -2.24
N CYS A 98 -0.96 -1.73 -1.84
CA CYS A 98 -2.08 -0.82 -1.63
C CYS A 98 -2.86 -0.58 -2.93
N LEU A 99 -2.19 -0.40 -4.07
CA LEU A 99 -2.85 -0.24 -5.36
C LEU A 99 -3.69 -1.48 -5.72
N ALA A 100 -3.12 -2.67 -5.59
CA ALA A 100 -3.84 -3.93 -5.84
C ALA A 100 -5.06 -4.06 -4.93
N TRP A 101 -4.88 -3.75 -3.63
CA TRP A 101 -5.95 -3.81 -2.65
C TRP A 101 -7.07 -2.80 -2.94
N PHE A 102 -6.74 -1.52 -3.12
CA PHE A 102 -7.74 -0.47 -3.40
C PHE A 102 -8.43 -0.68 -4.76
N THR A 103 -7.76 -1.28 -5.74
CA THR A 103 -8.39 -1.65 -7.02
C THR A 103 -9.48 -2.71 -6.82
N ALA A 104 -9.28 -3.64 -5.89
CA ALA A 104 -10.27 -4.66 -5.56
C ALA A 104 -11.36 -4.16 -4.61
N ALA A 105 -10.98 -3.35 -3.60
CA ALA A 105 -11.87 -2.93 -2.54
C ALA A 105 -12.71 -1.69 -2.88
N CYS A 106 -12.11 -0.65 -3.46
CA CYS A 106 -12.73 0.67 -3.65
C CYS A 106 -12.27 1.34 -4.96
N ARG A 107 -12.51 0.66 -6.08
CA ARG A 107 -12.06 1.08 -7.42
C ARG A 107 -12.58 2.47 -7.82
N ALA A 108 -13.80 2.83 -7.44
CA ALA A 108 -14.42 4.10 -7.83
C ALA A 108 -13.67 5.28 -7.21
N GLU A 109 -13.35 5.19 -5.92
CA GLU A 109 -12.58 6.19 -5.18
C GLU A 109 -11.16 6.33 -5.73
N LEU A 110 -10.57 5.21 -6.17
CA LEU A 110 -9.26 5.23 -6.83
C LEU A 110 -9.30 5.91 -8.21
N ILE A 111 -10.38 5.74 -8.99
CA ILE A 111 -10.60 6.49 -10.24
C ILE A 111 -10.76 7.99 -9.95
N GLU A 112 -11.57 8.35 -8.95
CA GLU A 112 -11.78 9.75 -8.57
C GLU A 112 -10.49 10.43 -8.12
N ALA A 113 -9.64 9.71 -7.38
CA ALA A 113 -8.31 10.18 -7.02
C ALA A 113 -7.41 10.35 -8.24
N ALA A 114 -7.35 9.36 -9.14
CA ALA A 114 -6.56 9.40 -10.37
C ALA A 114 -6.92 10.57 -11.28
N ALA A 115 -8.22 10.89 -11.38
CA ALA A 115 -8.73 11.98 -12.20
C ALA A 115 -8.16 13.35 -11.80
N LYS A 116 -7.80 13.57 -10.52
CA LYS A 116 -7.18 14.83 -10.05
C LYS A 116 -5.82 15.10 -10.69
N HIS A 117 -5.11 14.05 -11.09
CA HIS A 117 -3.80 14.11 -11.74
C HIS A 117 -3.87 13.81 -13.24
N SER A 118 -5.08 13.82 -13.83
CA SER A 118 -5.31 13.41 -15.23
C SER A 118 -4.80 11.98 -15.54
N MET A 119 -4.71 11.13 -14.52
CA MET A 119 -4.31 9.74 -14.66
C MET A 119 -5.53 8.86 -14.95
N THR A 120 -5.31 7.77 -15.68
CA THR A 120 -6.33 6.76 -15.96
C THR A 120 -5.88 5.41 -15.39
N LEU A 121 -6.73 4.74 -14.61
CA LEU A 121 -6.43 3.40 -14.13
C LEU A 121 -6.69 2.39 -15.24
N ILE A 122 -5.61 1.81 -15.77
CA ILE A 122 -5.66 0.74 -16.78
C ILE A 122 -6.16 -0.55 -16.11
N SER A 123 -7.07 -1.24 -16.79
CA SER A 123 -7.71 -2.49 -16.34
C SER A 123 -6.76 -3.68 -16.41
#